data_AF-A0A2K0U7S2-F1
#
_entry.id   AF-A0A2K0U7S2-F1
#
_cell.length_a   1.000
_cell.length_b   1.000
_cell.length_c   1.000
_cell.angle_alpha   90.00
_cell.angle_beta   90.00
_cell.angle_gamma   90.00
#
_symmetry.space_group_name_H-M   'P 1'
#
loop_
_entity.id
_entity.type
_entity.pdbx_description
1 polymer ?
#
loop_
_entity_poly.entity_id
_entity_poly.type
_entity_poly.pdbx_seq_one_letter_code
_entity_poly.pdbx_strand_id
1 'polypeptide(L)'
;MALSRRLVAVGLFCASVAKALDLDTFNGQAQVLGRQRELILNQQGGNDDVKPMRMMAEPEAEDSDGKCTKKKGCKLGCCGPLDKEGFGICGTGPKFCGKDCTSECDYKSECDPGGWGLKYSNYTTCPLNVCCSDYGFCGTLSSYCKGKTVASPKCDKAKHSSDKRTIGYYEGWNYQRPCGNMEPEDIPLGYYTHINFAFALVNPDTYRLDPMDKGTASRYGRVSALKQQQDGLEVWIAIGGWAMNDPGKYRTVFSDLAKSEKKQDVFFDSLITFLQRYDFDGVDLDWEYPVAEDRGGVEEDFENYVNLLARLRKRLNSSGRKYGLTLTLPASYWYLKGFDIVNMEKYLDWFNIMTYDIHGVWDENIESLGPYAHAHTNLTEIQQGLELLWRNNINPERVVMGLGFYGRSFTMKSANCLDAGCEFSEGAKGGECTGTKGVLSANEINKIIKNGGKMKIDEEAAVQIVTWDSNQWVSWDDAKTLKMKLDYANEHCLGGTMVWAIDLDDGTLIEALGKGMKRKKSPVSPPPKVVSCFGTGNIEKDEL
;
A
#
# COMPACT_ATOMS: atom_id res chain seq x y z
N MET A 1 9.73 -37.76 53.58
CA MET A 1 8.89 -38.90 53.19
C MET A 1 7.61 -38.38 52.54
N ALA A 2 7.36 -38.79 51.28
CA ALA A 2 6.13 -38.82 50.46
C ALA A 2 5.07 -37.67 50.58
N LEU A 3 4.94 -36.80 49.57
CA LEU A 3 3.98 -36.83 48.42
C LEU A 3 2.50 -36.73 48.85
N SER A 4 1.78 -35.60 48.75
CA SER A 4 1.41 -34.76 47.58
C SER A 4 0.64 -35.49 46.46
N ARG A 5 -0.69 -35.37 46.50
CA ARG A 5 -1.60 -35.37 45.33
C ARG A 5 -2.57 -34.20 45.51
N ARG A 6 -2.42 -33.15 44.71
CA ARG A 6 -3.52 -32.21 44.39
C ARG A 6 -3.74 -32.27 42.89
N LEU A 7 -5.00 -32.51 42.52
CA LEU A 7 -5.49 -32.58 41.16
C LEU A 7 -5.14 -31.30 40.41
N VAL A 8 -4.57 -31.48 39.21
CA VAL A 8 -4.40 -30.46 38.20
C VAL A 8 -5.73 -30.33 37.46
N ALA A 9 -6.41 -29.20 37.64
CA ALA A 9 -7.41 -28.74 36.68
C ALA A 9 -6.65 -28.07 35.53
N VAL A 10 -6.57 -28.77 34.41
CA VAL A 10 -6.01 -28.25 33.16
C VAL A 10 -6.99 -27.21 32.62
N GLY A 11 -6.60 -25.94 32.73
CA GLY A 11 -7.30 -24.83 32.10
C GLY A 11 -7.27 -24.99 30.59
N LEU A 12 -8.46 -24.91 29.98
CA LEU A 12 -8.61 -24.62 28.56
C LEU A 12 -7.88 -23.31 28.26
N PHE A 13 -6.74 -23.38 27.60
CA PHE A 13 -6.21 -22.24 26.87
C PHE A 13 -7.03 -22.11 25.59
N CYS A 14 -7.90 -21.10 25.56
CA CYS A 14 -8.54 -20.63 24.34
C CYS A 14 -7.47 -20.41 23.27
N ALA A 15 -7.53 -21.20 22.21
CA ALA A 15 -6.94 -20.84 20.94
C ALA A 15 -7.67 -19.60 20.43
N SER A 16 -7.07 -18.42 20.64
CA SER A 16 -7.41 -17.25 19.83
C SER A 16 -6.91 -17.53 18.42
N VAL A 17 -7.79 -18.11 17.61
CA VAL A 17 -7.63 -18.16 16.16
C VAL A 17 -7.56 -16.70 15.72
N ALA A 18 -6.39 -16.26 15.27
CA ALA A 18 -6.29 -15.00 14.53
C ALA A 18 -7.29 -15.12 13.37
N LYS A 19 -8.28 -14.24 13.32
CA LYS A 19 -9.08 -14.09 12.11
C LYS A 19 -8.08 -13.91 10.97
N ALA A 20 -8.19 -14.79 9.97
CA ALA A 20 -7.57 -14.62 8.67
C ALA A 20 -7.69 -13.16 8.23
N LEU A 21 -6.65 -12.62 7.60
CA LEU A 21 -6.58 -11.26 7.07
C LEU A 21 -7.94 -10.85 6.48
N ASP A 22 -8.58 -9.94 7.20
CA ASP A 22 -9.86 -9.40 6.82
C ASP A 22 -9.58 -8.22 5.89
N LEU A 23 -9.68 -8.44 4.58
CA LEU A 23 -9.60 -7.37 3.59
C LEU A 23 -10.67 -6.27 3.85
N ASP A 24 -11.66 -6.54 4.71
CA ASP A 24 -12.66 -5.57 5.18
C ASP A 24 -12.06 -4.44 6.05
N THR A 25 -10.86 -4.61 6.66
CA THR A 25 -10.22 -3.55 7.49
C THR A 25 -9.24 -2.67 6.70
N PHE A 26 -9.05 -2.92 5.41
CA PHE A 26 -8.12 -2.16 4.58
C PHE A 26 -8.68 -0.78 4.24
N ASN A 27 -8.15 0.27 4.88
CA ASN A 27 -8.36 1.65 4.45
C ASN A 27 -7.30 1.96 3.40
N GLY A 28 -7.66 1.93 2.12
CA GLY A 28 -6.67 2.07 1.06
C GLY A 28 -6.01 3.44 0.96
N GLN A 29 -5.27 3.63 -0.12
CA GLN A 29 -4.30 4.71 -0.29
C GLN A 29 -4.91 6.04 -0.76
N ALA A 30 -6.25 6.15 -0.74
CA ALA A 30 -7.03 7.26 -1.29
C ALA A 30 -6.93 8.54 -0.45
N GLN A 31 -5.74 9.12 -0.34
CA GLN A 31 -5.56 10.47 0.21
C GLN A 31 -4.59 11.32 -0.61
N VAL A 32 -4.11 10.83 -1.75
CA VAL A 32 -3.46 11.70 -2.76
C VAL A 32 -4.45 12.78 -3.16
N LEU A 33 -5.70 12.44 -3.47
CA LEU A 33 -6.61 13.33 -4.17
C LEU A 33 -7.71 13.97 -3.33
N GLY A 34 -8.05 13.40 -2.17
CA GLY A 34 -9.13 13.91 -1.31
C GLY A 34 -8.91 15.38 -0.93
N ARG A 35 -7.95 15.68 -0.05
CA ARG A 35 -7.70 17.09 0.31
C ARG A 35 -7.30 17.98 -0.89
N GLN A 36 -6.78 17.38 -1.97
CA GLN A 36 -6.45 18.10 -3.19
C GLN A 36 -7.69 18.56 -3.98
N ARG A 37 -8.85 17.89 -3.84
CA ARG A 37 -10.16 18.26 -4.44
C ARG A 37 -11.05 19.11 -3.54
N GLU A 38 -10.93 18.98 -2.22
CA GLU A 38 -11.71 19.74 -1.21
C GLU A 38 -11.59 21.26 -1.39
N LEU A 39 -10.51 21.67 -2.05
CA LEU A 39 -10.12 23.06 -2.24
C LEU A 39 -10.48 23.62 -3.63
N ILE A 40 -10.95 22.76 -4.54
CA ILE A 40 -11.33 23.11 -5.93
C ILE A 40 -12.85 23.01 -6.15
N LEU A 41 -13.57 22.15 -5.43
CA LEU A 41 -14.97 21.81 -5.74
C LEU A 41 -16.05 22.80 -5.26
N ASN A 42 -15.69 24.08 -5.06
CA ASN A 42 -16.68 25.17 -4.98
C ASN A 42 -16.73 26.03 -6.27
N GLN A 43 -16.31 25.48 -7.41
CA GLN A 43 -16.37 26.13 -8.73
C GLN A 43 -17.20 25.34 -9.77
N GLN A 44 -18.45 25.03 -9.48
CA GLN A 44 -19.44 24.87 -10.55
C GLN A 44 -20.25 26.16 -10.70
N GLY A 45 -19.80 26.99 -11.64
CA GLY A 45 -20.45 28.24 -12.05
C GLY A 45 -19.45 29.10 -12.81
N GLY A 46 -19.50 29.06 -14.15
CA GLY A 46 -18.52 29.70 -15.03
C GLY A 46 -18.32 31.19 -14.77
N ASN A 47 -17.06 31.59 -14.60
CA ASN A 47 -16.42 32.84 -15.02
C ASN A 47 -14.98 32.84 -14.48
N ASP A 48 -14.06 33.47 -15.20
CA ASP A 48 -12.60 33.52 -14.99
C ASP A 48 -12.11 34.21 -13.70
N ASP A 49 -12.85 34.11 -12.59
CA ASP A 49 -12.42 34.59 -11.27
C ASP A 49 -12.11 33.40 -10.35
N VAL A 50 -10.80 33.18 -10.12
CA VAL A 50 -10.30 32.24 -9.10
C VAL A 50 -10.77 32.71 -7.72
N LYS A 51 -11.84 32.11 -7.20
CA LYS A 51 -12.29 32.35 -5.82
C LYS A 51 -11.33 31.65 -4.85
N PRO A 52 -10.99 32.27 -3.71
CA PRO A 52 -9.99 31.73 -2.80
C PRO A 52 -10.42 30.38 -2.25
N MET A 53 -9.42 29.53 -2.09
CA MET A 53 -9.45 28.25 -1.41
C MET A 53 -9.98 28.43 0.03
N ARG A 54 -11.26 28.10 0.29
CA ARG A 54 -11.92 28.39 1.57
C ARG A 54 -11.78 27.22 2.55
N MET A 55 -11.20 27.48 3.71
CA MET A 55 -11.26 26.56 4.87
C MET A 55 -12.67 26.62 5.47
N MET A 56 -13.22 25.48 5.89
CA MET A 56 -14.59 25.42 6.40
C MET A 56 -14.72 26.00 7.82
N ALA A 57 -15.80 26.74 8.06
CA ALA A 57 -16.24 27.15 9.39
C ALA A 57 -16.85 25.96 10.16
N GLU A 58 -16.90 26.05 11.50
CA GLU A 58 -17.49 24.99 12.35
C GLU A 58 -19.00 24.79 12.04
N PRO A 59 -19.55 23.56 12.06
CA PRO A 59 -20.97 23.34 11.77
C PRO A 59 -21.86 23.47 13.02
N GLU A 60 -22.92 24.30 12.94
CA GLU A 60 -24.21 24.09 13.62
C GLU A 60 -25.36 24.74 12.81
N ALA A 61 -26.58 24.29 13.10
CA ALA A 61 -27.81 24.33 12.31
C ALA A 61 -28.17 25.66 11.62
N GLU A 62 -28.66 25.50 10.38
CA GLU A 62 -29.23 26.51 9.47
C GLU A 62 -28.31 27.69 9.07
N ASP A 63 -27.86 27.59 7.82
CA ASP A 63 -27.52 28.69 6.91
C ASP A 63 -26.20 29.47 7.14
N SER A 64 -25.25 29.30 6.21
CA SER A 64 -24.38 30.34 5.59
C SER A 64 -23.05 29.78 5.04
N ASP A 65 -22.96 29.61 3.71
CA ASP A 65 -21.81 29.81 2.79
C ASP A 65 -20.34 29.54 3.22
N GLY A 66 -20.07 28.76 4.27
CA GLY A 66 -18.72 28.57 4.82
C GLY A 66 -18.10 29.84 5.40
N LYS A 67 -18.92 30.81 5.85
CA LYS A 67 -18.47 32.03 6.51
C LYS A 67 -18.37 31.82 8.02
N CYS A 68 -17.35 32.40 8.64
CA CYS A 68 -17.17 32.40 10.09
C CYS A 68 -17.65 33.73 10.68
N THR A 69 -17.85 33.82 11.98
CA THR A 69 -18.22 35.08 12.67
C THR A 69 -17.49 35.16 14.00
N LYS A 70 -17.68 36.25 14.75
CA LYS A 70 -17.16 36.36 16.12
C LYS A 70 -17.66 35.26 17.07
N LYS A 71 -18.82 34.65 16.79
CA LYS A 71 -19.40 33.58 17.59
C LYS A 71 -19.20 32.18 17.00
N LYS A 72 -18.94 32.10 15.69
CA LYS A 72 -18.76 30.86 14.93
C LYS A 72 -17.34 30.82 14.39
N GLY A 73 -16.48 30.07 15.07
CA GLY A 73 -15.06 29.98 14.75
C GLY A 73 -14.77 29.23 13.46
N CYS A 74 -13.49 29.05 13.20
CA CYS A 74 -12.99 28.25 12.10
C CYS A 74 -12.56 26.89 12.62
N LYS A 75 -12.84 25.82 11.86
CA LYS A 75 -12.37 24.46 12.19
C LYS A 75 -10.84 24.38 12.18
N LEU A 76 -10.22 25.20 11.33
CA LEU A 76 -8.78 25.32 11.20
C LEU A 76 -8.42 26.79 11.00
N GLY A 77 -7.47 27.28 11.79
CA GLY A 77 -6.98 28.65 11.70
C GLY A 77 -7.95 29.68 12.30
N CYS A 78 -7.81 30.92 11.85
CA CYS A 78 -8.57 32.02 12.40
C CYS A 78 -9.67 32.54 11.48
N CYS A 79 -10.79 32.92 12.09
CA CYS A 79 -11.82 33.75 11.49
C CYS A 79 -11.39 35.22 11.43
N GLY A 80 -11.19 35.76 10.23
CA GLY A 80 -11.01 37.20 10.06
C GLY A 80 -10.30 37.61 8.76
N PRO A 81 -10.23 38.92 8.47
CA PRO A 81 -10.94 40.02 9.14
C PRO A 81 -12.46 39.96 8.88
N LEU A 82 -13.28 40.40 9.86
CA LEU A 82 -14.73 40.46 9.71
C LEU A 82 -15.15 41.66 8.83
N ASP A 83 -16.15 41.46 7.97
CA ASP A 83 -16.84 42.53 7.26
C ASP A 83 -17.75 43.35 8.19
N LYS A 84 -18.41 44.37 7.65
CA LYS A 84 -19.26 45.28 8.44
C LYS A 84 -20.49 44.58 9.00
N GLU A 85 -20.88 43.48 8.36
CA GLU A 85 -22.00 42.62 8.70
C GLU A 85 -21.59 41.54 9.73
N GLY A 86 -20.30 41.47 10.10
CA GLY A 86 -19.78 40.58 11.13
C GLY A 86 -19.35 39.20 10.64
N PHE A 87 -19.24 39.01 9.32
CA PHE A 87 -18.80 37.77 8.69
C PHE A 87 -17.34 37.82 8.28
N GLY A 88 -16.60 36.76 8.56
CA GLY A 88 -15.23 36.56 8.15
C GLY A 88 -15.08 35.33 7.25
N ILE A 89 -13.83 35.12 6.84
CA ILE A 89 -13.38 33.90 6.18
C ILE A 89 -12.32 33.22 7.05
N CYS A 90 -12.28 31.89 6.98
CA CYS A 90 -11.28 31.09 7.67
C CYS A 90 -9.97 31.08 6.91
N GLY A 91 -8.86 31.23 7.64
CA GLY A 91 -7.53 31.13 7.06
C GLY A 91 -6.42 31.12 8.11
N THR A 92 -5.20 30.91 7.63
CA THR A 92 -3.99 30.77 8.43
C THR A 92 -2.97 31.84 8.09
N GLY A 93 -1.85 31.85 8.81
CA GLY A 93 -0.76 32.78 8.53
C GLY A 93 -0.97 34.16 9.16
N PRO A 94 0.00 35.06 8.96
CA PRO A 94 0.04 36.35 9.66
C PRO A 94 -1.15 37.27 9.31
N LYS A 95 -1.76 37.10 8.13
CA LYS A 95 -2.93 37.89 7.71
C LYS A 95 -4.18 37.57 8.52
N PHE A 96 -4.39 36.29 8.84
CA PHE A 96 -5.56 35.82 9.59
C PHE A 96 -5.27 35.79 11.09
N CYS A 97 -4.06 35.35 11.46
CA CYS A 97 -3.58 35.28 12.84
C CYS A 97 -2.85 36.53 13.31
N GLY A 98 -3.43 37.68 12.95
CA GLY A 98 -3.05 39.01 13.40
C GLY A 98 -3.96 39.53 14.51
N LYS A 99 -4.04 40.86 14.64
CA LYS A 99 -4.86 41.52 15.67
C LYS A 99 -6.37 41.36 15.47
N ASP A 100 -6.79 41.10 14.24
CA ASP A 100 -8.19 41.03 13.83
C ASP A 100 -8.75 39.60 13.87
N CYS A 101 -8.01 38.68 14.48
CA CYS A 101 -8.44 37.30 14.67
C CYS A 101 -9.56 37.23 15.73
N THR A 102 -10.69 36.60 15.37
CA THR A 102 -11.83 36.44 16.31
C THR A 102 -12.05 35.01 16.79
N SER A 103 -11.15 34.07 16.46
CA SER A 103 -11.16 32.68 16.93
C SER A 103 -9.76 32.26 17.42
N GLU A 104 -9.33 31.03 17.17
CA GLU A 104 -8.01 30.51 17.54
C GLU A 104 -6.93 30.74 16.48
N CYS A 105 -5.66 30.72 16.93
CA CYS A 105 -4.48 30.87 16.07
C CYS A 105 -3.38 29.84 16.34
N ASP A 106 -3.70 28.78 17.07
CA ASP A 106 -2.75 27.72 17.39
C ASP A 106 -2.53 26.78 16.20
N TYR A 107 -3.49 26.75 15.26
CA TYR A 107 -3.34 25.99 14.03
C TYR A 107 -2.27 26.62 13.12
N LYS A 108 -1.19 25.85 12.92
CA LYS A 108 -0.16 26.15 11.93
C LYS A 108 -0.51 25.52 10.60
N SER A 109 -0.30 26.29 9.54
CA SER A 109 -0.35 25.79 8.15
C SER A 109 0.66 24.67 7.92
N GLU A 110 0.46 23.85 6.91
CA GLU A 110 1.37 22.73 6.60
C GLU A 110 2.75 23.26 6.16
N CYS A 111 2.75 24.27 5.29
CA CYS A 111 3.96 24.85 4.73
C CYS A 111 3.94 26.37 4.75
N ASP A 112 5.13 26.97 4.68
CA ASP A 112 5.30 28.41 4.56
C ASP A 112 5.18 28.86 3.07
N PRO A 113 4.12 29.58 2.68
CA PRO A 113 3.91 29.99 1.29
C PRO A 113 4.75 31.21 0.86
N GLY A 114 5.49 31.85 1.77
CA GLY A 114 6.22 33.08 1.42
C GLY A 114 6.82 33.89 2.56
N GLY A 115 7.36 33.23 3.59
CA GLY A 115 8.04 33.87 4.72
C GLY A 115 7.16 34.12 5.94
N TRP A 116 6.08 33.36 6.11
CA TRP A 116 5.28 33.34 7.33
C TRP A 116 6.12 32.86 8.54
N GLY A 117 7.08 31.97 8.30
CA GLY A 117 7.95 31.37 9.30
C GLY A 117 7.26 30.28 10.13
N LEU A 118 8.07 29.56 10.91
CA LEU A 118 7.64 28.41 11.73
C LEU A 118 6.71 28.80 12.90
N LYS A 119 6.49 30.10 13.12
CA LYS A 119 5.45 30.59 14.02
C LYS A 119 4.06 30.24 13.49
N TYR A 120 3.84 30.30 12.18
CA TYR A 120 2.53 30.10 11.55
C TYR A 120 2.47 28.86 10.65
N SER A 121 3.58 28.14 10.49
CA SER A 121 3.70 27.00 9.58
C SER A 121 4.46 25.86 10.26
N ASN A 122 4.08 24.61 9.98
CA ASN A 122 4.75 23.42 10.50
C ASN A 122 6.09 23.19 9.79
N TYR A 123 6.11 23.37 8.47
CA TYR A 123 7.31 23.24 7.67
C TYR A 123 7.63 24.53 6.89
N THR A 124 8.91 24.78 6.66
CA THR A 124 9.35 25.83 5.72
C THR A 124 9.07 25.43 4.27
N THR A 125 9.15 24.13 3.96
CA THR A 125 8.83 23.54 2.66
C THR A 125 8.04 22.26 2.85
N CYS A 126 7.16 21.94 1.92
CA CYS A 126 6.37 20.72 2.00
C CYS A 126 7.26 19.45 1.99
N PRO A 127 6.88 18.43 2.78
CA PRO A 127 7.45 17.09 2.65
C PRO A 127 7.43 16.57 1.20
N LEU A 128 8.38 15.70 0.85
CA LEU A 128 8.52 15.14 -0.49
C LEU A 128 8.67 16.18 -1.62
N ASN A 129 9.05 17.43 -1.31
CA ASN A 129 9.22 18.49 -2.30
C ASN A 129 7.96 18.73 -3.16
N VAL A 130 6.77 18.49 -2.60
CA VAL A 130 5.52 18.92 -3.22
C VAL A 130 5.35 20.44 -3.08
N CYS A 131 4.35 21.00 -3.74
CA CYS A 131 4.18 22.45 -3.81
C CYS A 131 3.42 22.99 -2.61
N CYS A 132 3.81 24.18 -2.14
CA CYS A 132 3.07 24.93 -1.15
C CYS A 132 2.11 25.90 -1.86
N SER A 133 0.80 25.76 -1.60
CA SER A 133 -0.20 26.71 -2.09
C SER A 133 -0.06 28.06 -1.39
N ASP A 134 -0.64 29.13 -1.94
CA ASP A 134 -0.62 30.47 -1.32
C ASP A 134 -1.32 30.55 0.05
N TYR A 135 -2.01 29.48 0.45
CA TYR A 135 -2.72 29.34 1.72
C TYR A 135 -2.01 28.41 2.72
N GLY A 136 -0.80 27.95 2.40
CA GLY A 136 0.03 27.14 3.30
C GLY A 136 -0.35 25.66 3.37
N PHE A 137 -0.90 25.10 2.28
CA PHE A 137 -1.18 23.66 2.15
C PHE A 137 -0.25 23.00 1.16
N CYS A 138 0.10 21.75 1.40
CA CYS A 138 0.95 20.94 0.53
C CYS A 138 0.14 20.13 -0.47
N GLY A 139 0.58 20.11 -1.73
CA GLY A 139 -0.08 19.34 -2.78
C GLY A 139 0.70 19.27 -4.09
N THR A 140 0.25 18.39 -4.97
CA THR A 140 0.87 18.13 -6.29
C THR A 140 0.12 18.76 -7.46
N LEU A 141 -1.14 19.15 -7.27
CA LEU A 141 -1.97 19.71 -8.35
C LEU A 141 -1.48 21.09 -8.81
N SER A 142 -1.88 21.47 -10.02
CA SER A 142 -1.54 22.76 -10.63
C SER A 142 -1.89 23.97 -9.77
N SER A 143 -2.98 23.89 -8.99
CA SER A 143 -3.43 24.92 -8.04
C SER A 143 -2.43 25.17 -6.90
N TYR A 144 -1.68 24.15 -6.48
CA TYR A 144 -0.61 24.25 -5.49
C TYR A 144 0.70 24.66 -6.16
N CYS A 145 0.95 24.15 -7.37
CA CYS A 145 2.22 24.26 -8.05
C CYS A 145 2.36 25.48 -8.97
N LYS A 146 1.32 26.31 -9.13
CA LYS A 146 1.31 27.45 -10.07
C LYS A 146 1.74 27.03 -11.48
N GLY A 147 1.24 25.87 -11.93
CA GLY A 147 1.57 25.28 -13.23
C GLY A 147 2.96 24.66 -13.36
N LYS A 148 3.79 24.63 -12.30
CA LYS A 148 5.08 23.94 -12.33
C LYS A 148 4.87 22.42 -12.44
N THR A 149 5.57 21.80 -13.38
CA THR A 149 5.57 20.34 -13.59
C THR A 149 6.88 19.72 -13.12
N VAL A 150 6.83 18.42 -12.84
CA VAL A 150 8.02 17.62 -12.49
C VAL A 150 8.49 16.91 -13.74
N ALA A 151 9.80 16.86 -13.94
CA ALA A 151 10.38 16.07 -15.01
C ALA A 151 10.27 14.58 -14.67
N SER A 152 9.36 13.86 -15.32
CA SER A 152 9.32 12.40 -15.23
C SER A 152 10.50 11.79 -15.99
N PRO A 153 11.09 10.69 -15.48
CA PRO A 153 12.09 9.91 -16.20
C PRO A 153 11.56 9.47 -17.57
N LYS A 154 12.43 9.45 -18.57
CA LYS A 154 12.09 9.02 -19.93
C LYS A 154 13.10 8.01 -20.46
N CYS A 155 12.62 6.83 -20.81
CA CYS A 155 13.36 5.78 -21.47
C CYS A 155 12.69 5.38 -22.77
N ASP A 156 13.49 4.89 -23.71
CA ASP A 156 12.96 4.22 -24.89
C ASP A 156 12.27 2.92 -24.46
N LYS A 157 10.96 2.84 -24.66
CA LYS A 157 10.13 1.66 -24.40
C LYS A 157 10.72 0.39 -25.00
N ALA A 158 11.38 0.48 -26.15
CA ALA A 158 12.01 -0.66 -26.82
C ALA A 158 13.21 -1.24 -26.04
N LYS A 159 13.71 -0.56 -24.99
CA LYS A 159 14.74 -1.09 -24.10
C LYS A 159 14.20 -2.03 -23.03
N HIS A 160 12.89 -2.06 -22.79
CA HIS A 160 12.25 -2.93 -21.81
C HIS A 160 12.91 -2.86 -20.41
N SER A 161 13.07 -1.65 -19.86
CA SER A 161 13.75 -1.45 -18.57
C SER A 161 13.07 -2.21 -17.42
N SER A 162 11.75 -2.36 -17.46
CA SER A 162 10.97 -3.02 -16.41
C SER A 162 11.07 -4.54 -16.45
N ASP A 163 11.65 -5.13 -17.50
CA ASP A 163 11.86 -6.59 -17.58
C ASP A 163 12.91 -7.09 -16.58
N LYS A 164 13.71 -6.18 -16.01
CA LYS A 164 14.75 -6.49 -15.01
C LYS A 164 14.17 -7.25 -13.81
N ARG A 165 12.94 -6.95 -13.39
CA ARG A 165 12.27 -7.63 -12.26
C ARG A 165 10.78 -7.81 -12.52
N THR A 166 10.33 -9.03 -12.34
CA THR A 166 8.91 -9.39 -12.18
C THR A 166 8.78 -10.07 -10.84
N ILE A 167 8.17 -9.38 -9.88
CA ILE A 167 8.04 -9.83 -8.49
C ILE A 167 6.60 -10.26 -8.25
N GLY A 168 6.37 -11.36 -7.54
CA GLY A 168 5.03 -11.72 -7.11
C GLY A 168 4.96 -11.90 -5.61
N TYR A 169 3.98 -11.27 -4.97
CA TYR A 169 3.65 -11.54 -3.58
C TYR A 169 2.76 -12.78 -3.52
N TYR A 170 3.12 -13.72 -2.65
CA TYR A 170 2.35 -14.93 -2.39
C TYR A 170 1.73 -14.83 -1.00
N GLU A 171 0.41 -14.78 -0.90
CA GLU A 171 -0.32 -14.70 0.36
C GLU A 171 -0.27 -16.08 1.05
N GLY A 172 0.62 -16.26 2.03
CA GLY A 172 0.82 -17.52 2.75
C GLY A 172 -0.41 -18.02 3.51
N TRP A 173 -1.39 -17.13 3.74
CA TRP A 173 -2.70 -17.44 4.33
C TRP A 173 -3.78 -17.81 3.31
N ASN A 174 -3.52 -17.77 2.00
CA ASN A 174 -4.55 -18.02 0.97
C ASN A 174 -5.27 -19.36 1.14
N TYR A 175 -4.61 -20.36 1.73
CA TYR A 175 -5.19 -21.67 2.05
C TYR A 175 -6.41 -21.63 2.98
N GLN A 176 -6.62 -20.49 3.67
CA GLN A 176 -7.75 -20.26 4.56
C GLN A 176 -9.04 -19.93 3.80
N ARG A 177 -8.95 -19.58 2.51
CA ARG A 177 -10.13 -19.37 1.66
C ARG A 177 -10.84 -20.70 1.42
N PRO A 178 -12.18 -20.69 1.28
CA PRO A 178 -12.96 -21.89 0.99
C PRO A 178 -12.67 -22.51 -0.38
N CYS A 179 -12.18 -21.73 -1.33
CA CYS A 179 -11.80 -22.15 -2.68
C CYS A 179 -10.80 -21.16 -3.29
N GLY A 180 -10.32 -21.45 -4.50
CA GLY A 180 -9.38 -20.55 -5.20
C GLY A 180 -8.02 -20.48 -4.51
N ASN A 181 -7.66 -21.51 -3.76
CA ASN A 181 -6.39 -21.62 -3.05
C ASN A 181 -5.28 -21.98 -4.05
N MET A 182 -4.06 -21.55 -3.77
CA MET A 182 -2.87 -21.88 -4.53
C MET A 182 -1.79 -22.37 -3.57
N GLU A 183 -1.43 -23.66 -3.62
CA GLU A 183 -0.28 -24.15 -2.87
C GLU A 183 1.03 -23.66 -3.53
N PRO A 184 2.15 -23.62 -2.79
CA PRO A 184 3.43 -23.17 -3.34
C PRO A 184 3.81 -23.84 -4.67
N GLU A 185 3.55 -25.14 -4.82
CA GLU A 185 3.90 -25.92 -6.00
C GLU A 185 3.00 -25.63 -7.21
N ASP A 186 1.85 -24.97 -7.00
CA ASP A 186 0.93 -24.55 -8.06
C ASP A 186 1.32 -23.19 -8.66
N ILE A 187 2.29 -22.48 -8.07
CA ILE A 187 2.72 -21.16 -8.55
C ILE A 187 3.22 -21.29 -10.00
N PRO A 188 2.69 -20.47 -10.95
CA PRO A 188 3.10 -20.51 -12.35
C PRO A 188 4.52 -19.95 -12.55
N LEU A 189 5.51 -20.84 -12.40
CA LEU A 189 6.93 -20.55 -12.59
C LEU A 189 7.28 -20.23 -14.05
N GLY A 190 8.48 -19.69 -14.23
CA GLY A 190 9.08 -19.25 -15.48
C GLY A 190 8.93 -17.76 -15.74
N TYR A 191 7.93 -17.12 -15.14
CA TYR A 191 7.68 -15.68 -15.31
C TYR A 191 8.27 -14.85 -14.18
N TYR A 192 8.23 -15.30 -12.93
CA TYR A 192 8.73 -14.53 -11.80
C TYR A 192 10.26 -14.54 -11.75
N THR A 193 10.84 -13.39 -11.43
CA THR A 193 12.26 -13.28 -11.04
C THR A 193 12.41 -13.39 -9.52
N HIS A 194 11.42 -12.89 -8.78
CA HIS A 194 11.38 -12.91 -7.33
C HIS A 194 9.98 -13.32 -6.87
N ILE A 195 9.90 -14.09 -5.79
CA ILE A 195 8.65 -14.32 -5.05
C ILE A 195 8.84 -13.76 -3.64
N ASN A 196 7.97 -12.84 -3.24
CA ASN A 196 7.89 -12.35 -1.87
C ASN A 196 6.84 -13.16 -1.12
N PHE A 197 7.25 -13.97 -0.15
CA PHE A 197 6.31 -14.66 0.75
C PHE A 197 5.71 -13.64 1.72
N ALA A 198 4.40 -13.43 1.64
CA ALA A 198 3.65 -12.57 2.56
C ALA A 198 2.88 -13.45 3.56
N PHE A 199 2.98 -13.30 4.87
CA PHE A 199 3.94 -12.50 5.63
C PHE A 199 4.54 -13.33 6.77
N ALA A 200 5.68 -12.89 7.26
CA ALA A 200 6.04 -13.08 8.67
C ALA A 200 5.71 -11.80 9.47
N LEU A 201 5.56 -11.94 10.78
CA LEU A 201 5.28 -10.83 11.69
C LEU A 201 6.46 -10.61 12.64
N VAL A 202 6.48 -9.47 13.33
CA VAL A 202 7.37 -9.24 14.47
C VAL A 202 6.59 -9.43 15.76
N ASN A 203 7.06 -10.32 16.63
CA ASN A 203 6.46 -10.56 17.93
C ASN A 203 6.55 -9.29 18.81
N PRO A 204 5.44 -8.81 19.43
CA PRO A 204 5.42 -7.54 20.15
C PRO A 204 6.24 -7.54 21.45
N ASP A 205 6.43 -8.71 22.06
CA ASP A 205 7.12 -8.86 23.34
C ASP A 205 8.61 -9.13 23.16
N THR A 206 8.94 -9.97 22.18
CA THR A 206 10.30 -10.49 21.97
C THR A 206 11.04 -9.85 20.80
N TYR A 207 10.33 -9.18 19.89
CA TYR A 207 10.87 -8.60 18.64
C TYR A 207 11.54 -9.63 17.71
N ARG A 208 11.24 -10.91 17.91
CA ARG A 208 11.64 -12.01 17.01
C ARG A 208 10.61 -12.17 15.90
N LEU A 209 11.02 -12.83 14.81
CA LEU A 209 10.09 -13.21 13.75
C LEU A 209 9.11 -14.26 14.27
N ASP A 210 7.83 -14.00 14.03
CA ASP A 210 6.71 -14.89 14.33
C ASP A 210 5.96 -15.22 13.04
N PRO A 211 5.46 -16.46 12.89
CA PRO A 211 4.53 -16.75 11.82
C PRO A 211 3.15 -16.14 12.11
N MET A 212 2.39 -15.84 11.05
CA MET A 212 0.98 -15.50 11.20
C MET A 212 0.20 -16.63 11.89
N ASP A 213 0.44 -17.86 11.45
CA ASP A 213 -0.10 -19.07 12.02
C ASP A 213 0.73 -20.29 11.55
N LYS A 214 0.39 -21.49 12.05
CA LYS A 214 1.11 -22.73 11.72
C LYS A 214 0.98 -23.17 10.27
N GLY A 215 -0.18 -22.95 9.66
CA GLY A 215 -0.44 -23.25 8.25
C GLY A 215 0.39 -22.35 7.34
N THR A 216 0.39 -21.04 7.59
CA THR A 216 1.26 -20.08 6.90
C THR A 216 2.74 -20.49 7.05
N ALA A 217 3.18 -20.81 8.27
CA ALA A 217 4.56 -21.24 8.51
C ALA A 217 4.98 -22.52 7.77
N SER A 218 4.04 -23.45 7.56
CA SER A 218 4.33 -24.73 6.89
C SER A 218 4.73 -24.56 5.41
N ARG A 219 4.53 -23.37 4.83
CA ARG A 219 4.82 -23.07 3.43
C ARG A 219 6.15 -22.37 3.19
N TYR A 220 6.81 -21.83 4.22
CA TYR A 220 8.07 -21.09 4.07
C TYR A 220 9.13 -21.86 3.29
N GLY A 221 9.44 -23.10 3.70
CA GLY A 221 10.41 -23.94 3.01
C GLY A 221 9.94 -24.47 1.66
N ARG A 222 8.62 -24.57 1.44
CA ARG A 222 8.05 -25.05 0.18
C ARG A 222 8.16 -23.99 -0.93
N VAL A 223 7.88 -22.73 -0.60
CA VAL A 223 8.05 -21.62 -1.55
C VAL A 223 9.53 -21.42 -1.89
N SER A 224 10.44 -21.46 -0.91
CA SER A 224 11.88 -21.34 -1.20
C SER A 224 12.42 -22.52 -2.02
N ALA A 225 11.86 -23.72 -1.87
CA ALA A 225 12.23 -24.88 -2.68
C ALA A 225 11.90 -24.73 -4.17
N LEU A 226 11.02 -23.80 -4.57
CA LEU A 226 10.71 -23.52 -5.98
C LEU A 226 11.95 -23.07 -6.77
N LYS A 227 12.98 -22.55 -6.10
CA LYS A 227 14.28 -22.22 -6.72
C LYS A 227 14.97 -23.42 -7.35
N GLN A 228 14.64 -24.64 -6.92
CA GLN A 228 15.16 -25.87 -7.51
C GLN A 228 14.51 -26.19 -8.87
N GLN A 229 13.36 -25.58 -9.16
CA GLN A 229 12.62 -25.77 -10.40
C GLN A 229 12.91 -24.68 -11.43
N GLN A 230 13.26 -23.46 -10.98
CA GLN A 230 13.55 -22.33 -11.85
C GLN A 230 14.89 -21.69 -11.49
N ASP A 231 15.89 -21.88 -12.35
CA ASP A 231 17.20 -21.25 -12.19
C ASP A 231 17.10 -19.72 -12.12
N GLY A 232 17.79 -19.14 -11.14
CA GLY A 232 17.84 -17.69 -10.93
C GLY A 232 16.59 -17.08 -10.28
N LEU A 233 15.60 -17.89 -9.88
CA LEU A 233 14.52 -17.42 -9.02
C LEU A 233 15.08 -17.06 -7.63
N GLU A 234 14.71 -15.89 -7.13
CA GLU A 234 14.95 -15.51 -5.74
C GLU A 234 13.65 -15.58 -4.92
N VAL A 235 13.74 -16.00 -3.66
CA VAL A 235 12.58 -16.07 -2.76
C VAL A 235 12.85 -15.26 -1.50
N TRP A 236 12.01 -14.26 -1.24
CA TRP A 236 12.19 -13.23 -0.22
C TRP A 236 11.04 -13.29 0.79
N ILE A 237 11.29 -12.94 2.05
CA ILE A 237 10.27 -12.91 3.09
C ILE A 237 9.80 -11.46 3.28
N ALA A 238 8.50 -11.22 3.10
CA ALA A 238 7.90 -9.94 3.46
C ALA A 238 7.50 -9.96 4.94
N ILE A 239 7.82 -8.89 5.66
CA ILE A 239 7.53 -8.74 7.09
C ILE A 239 6.64 -7.51 7.27
N GLY A 240 5.47 -7.71 7.87
CA GLY A 240 4.50 -6.65 8.11
C GLY A 240 3.18 -6.91 7.43
N GLY A 241 2.78 -5.98 6.56
CA GLY A 241 1.47 -5.92 5.91
C GLY A 241 0.42 -5.24 6.78
N TRP A 242 -0.66 -4.81 6.12
CA TRP A 242 -1.74 -4.03 6.72
C TRP A 242 -2.21 -4.52 8.10
N ALA A 243 -2.58 -5.80 8.23
CA ALA A 243 -3.15 -6.31 9.48
C ALA A 243 -2.18 -6.24 10.69
N MET A 244 -0.86 -6.11 10.48
CA MET A 244 0.10 -5.97 11.57
C MET A 244 -0.03 -4.60 12.27
N ASN A 245 -0.48 -3.56 11.58
CA ASN A 245 -0.65 -2.22 12.14
C ASN A 245 -2.12 -1.90 12.54
N ASP A 246 -3.03 -2.86 12.42
CA ASP A 246 -4.40 -2.72 12.90
C ASP A 246 -4.47 -2.53 14.43
N PRO A 247 -5.54 -1.90 14.96
CA PRO A 247 -5.72 -1.74 16.40
C PRO A 247 -5.52 -3.05 17.18
N GLY A 248 -4.52 -3.07 18.06
CA GLY A 248 -4.16 -4.25 18.82
C GLY A 248 -2.70 -4.26 19.25
N LYS A 249 -2.23 -5.42 19.75
CA LYS A 249 -0.89 -5.57 20.31
C LYS A 249 0.26 -5.37 19.32
N TYR A 250 0.00 -5.49 18.01
CA TYR A 250 1.02 -5.34 16.97
C TYR A 250 1.17 -3.90 16.45
N ARG A 251 0.18 -3.03 16.72
CA ARG A 251 0.03 -1.70 16.12
C ARG A 251 1.29 -0.85 16.12
N THR A 252 2.02 -0.82 17.23
CA THR A 252 3.21 0.03 17.41
C THR A 252 4.54 -0.71 17.22
N VAL A 253 4.51 -2.01 16.90
CA VAL A 253 5.70 -2.87 16.97
C VAL A 253 6.83 -2.40 16.06
N PHE A 254 6.51 -1.92 14.85
CA PHE A 254 7.53 -1.36 13.96
C PHE A 254 8.16 -0.08 14.51
N SER A 255 7.36 0.85 15.04
CA SER A 255 7.87 2.08 15.66
C SER A 255 8.75 1.76 16.88
N ASP A 256 8.27 0.86 17.73
CA ASP A 256 8.99 0.36 18.89
C ASP A 256 10.33 -0.32 18.53
N LEU A 257 10.33 -1.09 17.43
CA LEU A 257 11.51 -1.73 16.88
C LEU A 257 12.50 -0.69 16.32
N ALA A 258 12.02 0.24 15.50
CA ALA A 258 12.84 1.26 14.85
C ALA A 258 13.55 2.15 15.89
N LYS A 259 12.87 2.51 16.98
CA LYS A 259 13.40 3.40 18.03
C LYS A 259 14.48 2.76 18.92
N SER A 260 14.63 1.43 18.95
CA SER A 260 15.46 0.75 19.95
C SER A 260 16.50 -0.19 19.36
N GLU A 261 17.76 0.22 19.36
CA GLU A 261 18.89 -0.60 18.88
C GLU A 261 18.93 -2.01 19.48
N LYS A 262 18.58 -2.17 20.76
CA LYS A 262 18.51 -3.48 21.42
C LYS A 262 17.44 -4.38 20.81
N LYS A 263 16.25 -3.83 20.51
CA LYS A 263 15.16 -4.58 19.84
C LYS A 263 15.56 -4.89 18.40
N GLN A 264 16.21 -3.95 17.72
CA GLN A 264 16.75 -4.16 16.38
C GLN A 264 17.74 -5.33 16.35
N ASP A 265 18.68 -5.43 17.30
CA ASP A 265 19.66 -6.52 17.33
C ASP A 265 18.98 -7.90 17.50
N VAL A 266 17.96 -8.00 18.35
CA VAL A 266 17.17 -9.23 18.52
C VAL A 266 16.41 -9.60 17.24
N PHE A 267 15.78 -8.61 16.61
CA PHE A 267 15.10 -8.79 15.34
C PHE A 267 16.06 -9.28 14.25
N PHE A 268 17.23 -8.64 14.11
CA PHE A 268 18.19 -9.01 13.08
C PHE A 268 18.75 -10.42 13.27
N ASP A 269 19.05 -10.83 14.51
CA ASP A 269 19.49 -12.20 14.81
C ASP A 269 18.41 -13.21 14.44
N SER A 270 17.15 -12.91 14.77
CA SER A 270 16.02 -13.75 14.42
C SER A 270 15.81 -13.83 12.91
N LEU A 271 15.92 -12.70 12.20
CA LEU A 271 15.77 -12.61 10.76
C LEU A 271 16.84 -13.40 10.03
N ILE A 272 18.13 -13.21 10.36
CA ILE A 272 19.21 -13.96 9.70
C ILE A 272 19.05 -15.46 9.93
N THR A 273 18.68 -15.87 11.16
CA THR A 273 18.42 -17.28 11.45
C THR A 273 17.28 -17.81 10.59
N PHE A 274 16.21 -17.04 10.40
CA PHE A 274 15.08 -17.41 9.54
C PHE A 274 15.50 -17.55 8.07
N LEU A 275 16.21 -16.55 7.54
CA LEU A 275 16.69 -16.54 6.15
C LEU A 275 17.55 -17.76 5.86
N GLN A 276 18.48 -18.10 6.77
CA GLN A 276 19.32 -19.29 6.65
C GLN A 276 18.53 -20.59 6.76
N ARG A 277 17.60 -20.67 7.73
CA ARG A 277 16.83 -21.89 8.01
C ARG A 277 15.94 -22.30 6.83
N TYR A 278 15.31 -21.34 6.19
CA TYR A 278 14.37 -21.59 5.10
C TYR A 278 14.93 -21.27 3.72
N ASP A 279 16.22 -20.97 3.62
CA ASP A 279 16.91 -20.63 2.37
C ASP A 279 16.26 -19.48 1.59
N PHE A 280 15.91 -18.40 2.28
CA PHE A 280 15.43 -17.16 1.65
C PHE A 280 16.62 -16.30 1.19
N ASP A 281 16.46 -15.56 0.11
CA ASP A 281 17.50 -14.73 -0.53
C ASP A 281 17.47 -13.27 -0.11
N GLY A 282 16.38 -12.83 0.52
CA GLY A 282 16.25 -11.46 0.99
C GLY A 282 15.02 -11.25 1.86
N VAL A 283 14.86 -9.99 2.28
CA VAL A 283 13.77 -9.53 3.13
C VAL A 283 13.13 -8.28 2.53
N ASP A 284 11.82 -8.19 2.64
CA ASP A 284 11.03 -7.02 2.27
C ASP A 284 10.34 -6.50 3.53
N LEU A 285 10.47 -5.20 3.80
CA LEU A 285 9.85 -4.58 4.97
C LEU A 285 8.59 -3.81 4.55
N ASP A 286 7.45 -4.24 5.07
CA ASP A 286 6.12 -3.76 4.69
C ASP A 286 5.46 -3.13 5.92
N TRP A 287 6.07 -2.05 6.43
CA TRP A 287 5.53 -1.26 7.54
C TRP A 287 4.50 -0.25 7.03
N GLU A 288 3.24 -0.40 7.46
CA GLU A 288 2.13 0.42 7.02
C GLU A 288 1.47 1.23 8.15
N TYR A 289 1.90 2.46 8.48
CA TYR A 289 3.01 3.22 7.88
C TYR A 289 3.76 4.00 8.99
N PRO A 290 5.07 4.30 8.83
CA PRO A 290 5.81 5.17 9.74
C PRO A 290 5.17 6.56 9.82
N VAL A 291 5.23 7.21 10.99
CA VAL A 291 4.67 8.55 11.27
C VAL A 291 3.13 8.63 11.24
N ALA A 292 2.44 7.70 10.58
CA ALA A 292 0.99 7.70 10.46
C ALA A 292 0.30 7.29 11.78
N GLU A 293 -0.26 8.27 12.50
CA GLU A 293 -0.93 8.08 13.79
C GLU A 293 -2.10 7.07 13.71
N ASP A 294 -2.86 7.11 12.61
CA ASP A 294 -3.96 6.17 12.31
C ASP A 294 -3.49 4.71 12.19
N ARG A 295 -2.17 4.50 12.06
CA ARG A 295 -1.49 3.22 11.98
C ARG A 295 -0.50 2.96 13.12
N GLY A 296 -0.49 3.82 14.15
CA GLY A 296 0.37 3.67 15.32
C GLY A 296 1.81 4.18 15.15
N GLY A 297 2.07 4.96 14.10
CA GLY A 297 3.35 5.66 13.92
C GLY A 297 3.47 6.92 14.77
N VAL A 298 4.71 7.40 14.91
CA VAL A 298 5.10 8.64 15.61
C VAL A 298 6.10 9.43 14.77
N GLU A 299 6.25 10.72 15.02
CA GLU A 299 7.10 11.61 14.22
C GLU A 299 8.56 11.12 14.12
N GLU A 300 9.10 10.54 15.20
CA GLU A 300 10.47 10.04 15.23
C GLU A 300 10.71 8.83 14.31
N ASP A 301 9.65 8.18 13.82
CA ASP A 301 9.76 7.07 12.87
C ASP A 301 10.49 7.49 11.58
N PHE A 302 10.36 8.75 11.16
CA PHE A 302 10.99 9.28 9.95
C PHE A 302 12.51 9.05 9.95
N GLU A 303 13.18 9.39 11.05
CA GLU A 303 14.62 9.20 11.22
C GLU A 303 14.97 7.79 11.71
N ASN A 304 14.16 7.23 12.62
CA ASN A 304 14.41 5.91 13.19
C ASN A 304 14.37 4.81 12.13
N TYR A 305 13.51 4.94 11.11
CA TYR A 305 13.44 3.93 10.07
C TYR A 305 14.69 3.93 9.18
N VAL A 306 15.25 5.11 8.88
CA VAL A 306 16.56 5.23 8.19
C VAL A 306 17.65 4.54 9.00
N ASN A 307 17.67 4.75 10.32
CA ASN A 307 18.63 4.10 11.22
C ASN A 307 18.47 2.56 11.23
N LEU A 308 17.23 2.07 11.34
CA LEU A 308 16.90 0.65 11.27
C LEU A 308 17.41 0.02 9.97
N LEU A 309 17.15 0.64 8.80
CA LEU A 309 17.61 0.16 7.50
C LEU A 309 19.14 0.17 7.38
N ALA A 310 19.80 1.22 7.86
CA ALA A 310 21.25 1.31 7.86
C ALA A 310 21.89 0.16 8.65
N ARG A 311 21.39 -0.10 9.86
CA ARG A 311 21.87 -1.18 10.74
C ARG A 311 21.54 -2.55 10.18
N LEU A 312 20.33 -2.74 9.64
CA LEU A 312 19.92 -3.99 9.00
C LEU A 312 20.81 -4.31 7.80
N ARG A 313 21.04 -3.35 6.89
CA ARG A 313 21.93 -3.56 5.73
C ARG A 313 23.34 -3.94 6.17
N LYS A 314 23.91 -3.26 7.17
CA LYS A 314 25.22 -3.62 7.72
C LYS A 314 25.23 -5.06 8.26
N ARG A 315 24.16 -5.45 8.94
CA ARG A 315 24.04 -6.78 9.54
C ARG A 315 23.90 -7.88 8.49
N LEU A 316 23.07 -7.68 7.46
CA LEU A 316 22.94 -8.59 6.32
C LEU A 316 24.26 -8.73 5.55
N ASN A 317 24.98 -7.63 5.31
CA ASN A 317 26.29 -7.69 4.64
C ASN A 317 27.35 -8.47 5.45
N SER A 318 27.15 -8.59 6.77
CA SER A 318 28.09 -9.27 7.67
C SER A 318 27.75 -10.74 7.91
N SER A 319 26.64 -11.27 7.37
CA SER A 319 26.20 -12.65 7.62
C SER A 319 26.86 -13.72 6.75
N GLY A 320 27.81 -13.34 5.88
CA GLY A 320 28.56 -14.27 5.02
C GLY A 320 27.81 -14.74 3.76
N ARG A 321 26.54 -14.37 3.59
CA ARG A 321 25.74 -14.52 2.37
C ARG A 321 25.20 -13.15 1.98
N LYS A 322 25.18 -12.86 0.68
CA LYS A 322 24.55 -11.64 0.16
C LYS A 322 23.03 -11.83 0.25
N TYR A 323 22.39 -11.06 1.12
CA TYR A 323 20.93 -10.97 1.20
C TYR A 323 20.44 -9.66 0.61
N GLY A 324 19.32 -9.74 -0.10
CA GLY A 324 18.58 -8.59 -0.54
C GLY A 324 17.78 -7.93 0.59
N LEU A 325 17.55 -6.63 0.46
CA LEU A 325 16.68 -5.86 1.36
C LEU A 325 15.89 -4.83 0.55
N THR A 326 14.57 -4.94 0.59
CA THR A 326 13.62 -4.03 -0.07
C THR A 326 12.66 -3.43 0.95
N LEU A 327 11.93 -2.43 0.48
CA LEU A 327 10.94 -1.72 1.25
C LEU A 327 9.69 -1.53 0.39
N THR A 328 8.53 -1.80 0.96
CA THR A 328 7.26 -1.49 0.33
C THR A 328 6.82 -0.06 0.65
N LEU A 329 6.47 0.70 -0.37
CA LEU A 329 6.06 2.09 -0.29
C LEU A 329 4.58 2.26 -0.69
N PRO A 330 3.83 3.15 -0.01
CA PRO A 330 2.54 3.60 -0.52
C PRO A 330 2.74 4.52 -1.75
N ALA A 331 1.77 4.54 -2.65
CA ALA A 331 1.67 5.55 -3.71
C ALA A 331 1.05 6.86 -3.20
N SER A 332 0.49 6.87 -1.98
CA SER A 332 -0.16 8.06 -1.43
C SER A 332 0.79 9.09 -0.84
N TYR A 333 0.58 10.38 -1.15
CA TYR A 333 1.32 11.46 -0.48
C TYR A 333 1.14 11.43 1.03
N TRP A 334 -0.08 11.14 1.50
CA TRP A 334 -0.41 11.15 2.93
C TRP A 334 0.40 10.15 3.75
N TYR A 335 0.65 8.96 3.21
CA TYR A 335 1.46 7.95 3.88
C TYR A 335 2.94 8.07 3.50
N LEU A 336 3.26 8.37 2.23
CA LEU A 336 4.65 8.44 1.75
C LEU A 336 5.45 9.57 2.42
N LYS A 337 4.80 10.66 2.87
CA LYS A 337 5.48 11.75 3.59
C LYS A 337 6.15 11.30 4.90
N GLY A 338 5.75 10.16 5.45
CA GLY A 338 6.37 9.54 6.63
C GLY A 338 7.69 8.81 6.35
N PHE A 339 8.12 8.74 5.08
CA PHE A 339 9.33 8.03 4.66
C PHE A 339 10.41 9.01 4.19
N ASP A 340 11.61 8.94 4.78
CA ASP A 340 12.81 9.62 4.28
C ASP A 340 13.41 8.88 3.07
N ILE A 341 12.66 8.83 1.97
CA ILE A 341 13.00 8.01 0.80
C ILE A 341 14.40 8.29 0.23
N VAL A 342 14.89 9.53 0.36
CA VAL A 342 16.23 9.93 -0.10
C VAL A 342 17.32 9.27 0.75
N ASN A 343 17.19 9.31 2.08
CA ASN A 343 18.19 8.68 2.95
C ASN A 343 18.02 7.17 3.08
N MET A 344 16.84 6.63 2.80
CA MET A 344 16.57 5.19 2.77
C MET A 344 17.15 4.51 1.53
N GLU A 345 17.09 5.16 0.35
CA GLU A 345 17.43 4.57 -0.94
C GLU A 345 18.81 3.89 -0.94
N LYS A 346 19.83 4.48 -0.30
CA LYS A 346 21.20 3.93 -0.27
C LYS A 346 21.34 2.59 0.46
N TYR A 347 20.37 2.19 1.29
CA TYR A 347 20.41 0.95 2.06
C TYR A 347 19.57 -0.17 1.45
N LEU A 348 18.73 0.12 0.47
CA LEU A 348 17.82 -0.86 -0.13
C LEU A 348 18.45 -1.46 -1.39
N ASP A 349 17.83 -2.47 -1.99
CA ASP A 349 18.16 -2.88 -3.36
C ASP A 349 17.23 -2.13 -4.34
N TRP A 350 15.93 -2.08 -4.02
CA TRP A 350 14.91 -1.28 -4.68
C TRP A 350 13.73 -0.99 -3.74
N PHE A 351 12.81 -0.14 -4.19
CA PHE A 351 11.51 0.09 -3.59
C PHE A 351 10.42 -0.68 -4.34
N ASN A 352 9.51 -1.25 -3.57
CA ASN A 352 8.30 -1.87 -4.06
C ASN A 352 7.12 -0.89 -3.89
N ILE A 353 6.64 -0.20 -4.92
CA ILE A 353 5.53 0.77 -4.75
C ILE A 353 4.15 0.11 -4.98
N MET A 354 3.27 0.23 -3.99
CA MET A 354 1.91 -0.29 -4.02
C MET A 354 0.98 0.63 -4.81
N THR A 355 1.13 0.65 -6.13
CA THR A 355 0.31 1.46 -7.07
C THR A 355 -1.05 0.84 -7.37
N TYR A 356 -1.71 0.38 -6.32
CA TYR A 356 -3.05 -0.20 -6.28
C TYR A 356 -3.74 0.26 -4.98
N ASP A 357 -5.04 -0.01 -4.87
CA ASP A 357 -5.88 0.49 -3.78
C ASP A 357 -5.89 2.01 -3.66
N ILE A 358 -5.78 2.68 -4.79
CA ILE A 358 -5.91 4.14 -4.87
C ILE A 358 -7.34 4.57 -4.56
N HIS A 359 -8.33 3.72 -4.86
CA HIS A 359 -9.75 3.95 -4.64
C HIS A 359 -10.44 2.70 -4.11
N GLY A 360 -11.51 2.89 -3.33
CA GLY A 360 -12.26 1.80 -2.70
C GLY A 360 -13.45 2.29 -1.90
N VAL A 361 -14.10 1.39 -1.16
CA VAL A 361 -15.34 1.70 -0.41
C VAL A 361 -15.14 2.79 0.65
N TRP A 362 -13.92 2.91 1.19
CA TRP A 362 -13.56 3.91 2.18
C TRP A 362 -13.66 5.35 1.66
N ASP A 363 -13.70 5.58 0.34
CA ASP A 363 -13.83 6.91 -0.27
C ASP A 363 -15.13 7.61 0.17
N GLU A 364 -16.18 6.86 0.53
CA GLU A 364 -17.44 7.41 1.04
C GLU A 364 -17.25 8.25 2.32
N ASN A 365 -16.24 7.90 3.12
CA ASN A 365 -15.94 8.54 4.39
C ASN A 365 -14.93 9.70 4.25
N ILE A 366 -14.47 9.96 3.03
CA ILE A 366 -13.53 11.04 2.70
C ILE A 366 -14.33 12.12 1.99
N GLU A 367 -14.66 13.21 2.71
CA GLU A 367 -15.56 14.28 2.27
C GLU A 367 -15.28 14.80 0.85
N SER A 368 -14.00 14.90 0.50
CA SER A 368 -13.51 15.38 -0.79
C SER A 368 -13.56 14.37 -1.94
N LEU A 369 -13.63 13.08 -1.63
CA LEU A 369 -13.79 12.03 -2.63
C LEU A 369 -15.27 11.71 -2.76
N GLY A 370 -15.93 11.36 -1.66
CA GLY A 370 -17.32 10.95 -1.64
C GLY A 370 -17.53 9.54 -2.21
N PRO A 371 -18.77 9.04 -2.23
CA PRO A 371 -19.08 7.67 -2.60
C PRO A 371 -19.12 7.47 -4.12
N TYR A 372 -18.05 7.81 -4.85
CA TYR A 372 -17.98 7.65 -6.30
C TYR A 372 -17.03 6.51 -6.69
N ALA A 373 -17.48 5.64 -7.59
CA ALA A 373 -16.72 4.48 -8.03
C ALA A 373 -15.57 4.92 -8.96
N HIS A 374 -14.35 4.81 -8.47
CA HIS A 374 -13.13 5.09 -9.23
C HIS A 374 -12.23 3.85 -9.29
N ALA A 375 -11.34 3.83 -10.28
CA ALA A 375 -10.48 2.68 -10.51
C ALA A 375 -9.31 2.64 -9.54
N HIS A 376 -9.13 1.52 -8.82
CA HIS A 376 -8.08 1.42 -7.80
C HIS A 376 -6.65 1.33 -8.35
N THR A 377 -6.49 1.11 -9.66
CA THR A 377 -5.21 1.06 -10.38
C THR A 377 -5.18 2.08 -11.53
N ASN A 378 -5.83 3.24 -11.35
CA ASN A 378 -5.88 4.32 -12.34
C ASN A 378 -4.47 4.83 -12.69
N LEU A 379 -4.03 4.64 -13.94
CA LEU A 379 -2.67 4.99 -14.39
C LEU A 379 -2.34 6.49 -14.25
N THR A 380 -3.32 7.38 -14.41
CA THR A 380 -3.12 8.83 -14.21
C THR A 380 -2.77 9.17 -12.76
N GLU A 381 -3.24 8.38 -11.81
CA GLU A 381 -2.99 8.55 -10.37
C GLU A 381 -1.75 7.79 -9.93
N ILE A 382 -1.48 6.64 -10.55
CA ILE A 382 -0.18 5.95 -10.46
C ILE A 382 0.94 6.92 -10.88
N GLN A 383 0.75 7.67 -11.96
CA GLN A 383 1.70 8.70 -12.39
C GLN A 383 1.91 9.74 -11.28
N GLN A 384 0.83 10.27 -10.69
CA GLN A 384 0.93 11.25 -9.60
C GLN A 384 1.66 10.70 -8.38
N GLY A 385 1.44 9.43 -8.02
CA GLY A 385 2.17 8.75 -6.96
C GLY A 385 3.67 8.62 -7.25
N LEU A 386 4.03 8.24 -8.49
CA LEU A 386 5.43 8.14 -8.92
C LEU A 386 6.12 9.52 -9.00
N GLU A 387 5.40 10.58 -9.34
CA GLU A 387 5.93 11.95 -9.33
C GLU A 387 6.45 12.37 -7.95
N LEU A 388 5.91 11.80 -6.85
CA LEU A 388 6.45 12.01 -5.52
C LEU A 388 7.89 11.52 -5.41
N LEU A 389 8.26 10.42 -6.07
CA LEU A 389 9.64 9.93 -6.10
C LEU A 389 10.54 10.83 -6.96
N TRP A 390 10.03 11.29 -8.11
CA TRP A 390 10.81 12.13 -9.04
C TRP A 390 11.11 13.52 -8.48
N ARG A 391 10.19 14.09 -7.69
CA ARG A 391 10.43 15.33 -6.91
C ARG A 391 11.61 15.20 -5.95
N ASN A 392 11.96 13.98 -5.56
CA ASN A 392 13.03 13.67 -4.63
C ASN A 392 14.25 13.03 -5.33
N ASN A 393 14.30 13.04 -6.66
CA ASN A 393 15.39 12.50 -7.47
C ASN A 393 15.72 11.02 -7.20
N ILE A 394 14.73 10.22 -6.81
CA ILE A 394 14.91 8.76 -6.64
C ILE A 394 15.27 8.13 -7.99
N ASN A 395 16.19 7.16 -7.97
CA ASN A 395 16.60 6.48 -9.19
C ASN A 395 15.46 5.58 -9.72
N PRO A 396 14.91 5.82 -10.93
CA PRO A 396 13.81 5.03 -11.48
C PRO A 396 14.14 3.55 -11.66
N GLU A 397 15.41 3.19 -11.89
CA GLU A 397 15.83 1.78 -12.02
C GLU A 397 15.68 0.99 -10.71
N ARG A 398 15.47 1.68 -9.59
CA ARG A 398 15.27 1.14 -8.24
C ARG A 398 13.81 1.24 -7.79
N VAL A 399 12.89 1.52 -8.71
CA VAL A 399 11.45 1.52 -8.46
C VAL A 399 10.83 0.35 -9.21
N VAL A 400 10.07 -0.45 -8.49
CA VAL A 400 9.24 -1.55 -9.02
C VAL A 400 7.79 -1.13 -8.90
N MET A 401 7.00 -1.18 -9.97
CA MET A 401 5.62 -0.70 -10.00
C MET A 401 4.59 -1.80 -9.71
N GLY A 402 3.63 -1.51 -8.83
CA GLY A 402 2.58 -2.42 -8.38
C GLY A 402 1.44 -2.59 -9.34
N LEU A 403 1.04 -3.86 -9.52
CA LEU A 403 -0.09 -4.28 -10.33
C LEU A 403 -1.02 -5.13 -9.45
N GLY A 404 -2.32 -4.85 -9.52
CA GLY A 404 -3.34 -5.61 -8.79
C GLY A 404 -3.83 -6.80 -9.61
N PHE A 405 -3.66 -8.02 -9.12
CA PHE A 405 -4.29 -9.24 -9.64
C PHE A 405 -5.67 -9.47 -9.01
N TYR A 406 -6.36 -8.37 -8.73
CA TYR A 406 -7.69 -8.28 -8.14
C TYR A 406 -8.31 -6.96 -8.57
N GLY A 407 -9.60 -6.78 -8.27
CA GLY A 407 -10.30 -5.53 -8.48
C GLY A 407 -10.95 -5.02 -7.20
N ARG A 408 -11.12 -3.70 -7.12
CA ARG A 408 -12.04 -3.06 -6.17
C ARG A 408 -13.40 -2.89 -6.82
N SER A 409 -14.45 -3.24 -6.08
CA SER A 409 -15.79 -3.41 -6.63
C SER A 409 -16.86 -2.70 -5.80
N PHE A 410 -17.90 -2.23 -6.46
CA PHE A 410 -18.96 -1.43 -5.87
C PHE A 410 -20.35 -1.92 -6.26
N THR A 411 -21.31 -1.72 -5.38
CA THR A 411 -22.73 -1.74 -5.71
C THR A 411 -23.13 -0.32 -6.10
N MET A 412 -23.46 -0.11 -7.37
CA MET A 412 -23.81 1.21 -7.92
C MET A 412 -25.20 1.65 -7.42
N LYS A 413 -25.31 2.93 -7.07
CA LYS A 413 -26.55 3.52 -6.55
C LYS A 413 -27.67 3.54 -7.59
N SER A 414 -27.31 3.64 -8.88
CA SER A 414 -28.23 3.63 -10.00
C SER A 414 -27.75 2.68 -11.09
N ALA A 415 -28.61 1.77 -11.53
CA ALA A 415 -28.33 0.88 -12.67
C ALA A 415 -28.15 1.63 -14.00
N ASN A 416 -28.49 2.92 -14.05
CA ASN A 416 -28.32 3.78 -15.22
C ASN A 416 -26.97 4.53 -15.23
N CYS A 417 -26.18 4.45 -14.15
CA CYS A 417 -24.86 5.08 -14.04
C CYS A 417 -23.83 4.02 -13.65
N LEU A 418 -23.12 3.49 -14.65
CA LEU A 418 -22.15 2.39 -14.49
C LEU A 418 -20.74 2.76 -14.96
N ASP A 419 -20.50 4.05 -15.23
CA ASP A 419 -19.19 4.57 -15.59
C ASP A 419 -18.38 4.94 -14.34
N ALA A 420 -17.06 5.08 -14.48
CA ALA A 420 -16.23 5.63 -13.41
C ALA A 420 -16.74 7.05 -13.03
N GLY A 421 -16.71 7.38 -11.74
CA GLY A 421 -17.27 8.61 -11.19
C GLY A 421 -18.78 8.56 -10.92
N CYS A 422 -19.46 7.44 -11.17
CA CYS A 422 -20.83 7.24 -10.73
C CYS A 422 -20.91 6.89 -9.23
N GLU A 423 -21.98 7.31 -8.55
CA GLU A 423 -22.16 7.02 -7.12
C GLU A 423 -22.38 5.52 -6.83
N PHE A 424 -21.73 5.02 -5.79
CA PHE A 424 -22.00 3.72 -5.19
C PHE A 424 -22.79 3.84 -3.88
N SER A 425 -23.39 2.73 -3.44
CA SER A 425 -24.11 2.64 -2.16
C SER A 425 -23.39 1.79 -1.12
N GLU A 426 -22.59 0.82 -1.54
CA GLU A 426 -21.75 -0.03 -0.70
C GLU A 426 -20.73 -0.78 -1.58
N GLY A 427 -19.86 -1.59 -0.98
CA GLY A 427 -19.05 -2.56 -1.73
C GLY A 427 -19.90 -3.57 -2.50
N ALA A 428 -19.42 -4.03 -3.65
CA ALA A 428 -20.08 -5.14 -4.35
C ALA A 428 -20.10 -6.41 -3.47
N LYS A 429 -21.00 -7.34 -3.79
CA LYS A 429 -21.06 -8.64 -3.11
C LYS A 429 -19.71 -9.34 -3.22
N GLY A 430 -19.26 -9.92 -2.10
CA GLY A 430 -18.03 -10.68 -2.07
C GLY A 430 -18.07 -11.90 -2.99
N GLY A 431 -16.93 -12.22 -3.57
CA GLY A 431 -16.78 -13.39 -4.43
C GLY A 431 -16.92 -14.71 -3.67
N GLU A 432 -17.13 -15.80 -4.41
CA GLU A 432 -17.33 -17.14 -3.82
C GLU A 432 -16.12 -17.66 -3.03
N CYS A 433 -14.90 -17.22 -3.38
CA CYS A 433 -13.66 -17.69 -2.80
C CYS A 433 -13.04 -16.65 -1.86
N THR A 434 -12.98 -15.39 -2.28
CA THR A 434 -12.43 -14.31 -1.44
C THR A 434 -13.39 -13.92 -0.32
N GLY A 435 -14.70 -13.93 -0.58
CA GLY A 435 -15.74 -13.64 0.42
C GLY A 435 -15.82 -12.20 0.92
N THR A 436 -14.86 -11.35 0.55
CA THR A 436 -14.74 -9.95 1.01
C THR A 436 -15.63 -9.02 0.20
N LYS A 437 -16.46 -8.21 0.87
CA LYS A 437 -17.24 -7.19 0.18
C LYS A 437 -16.32 -6.14 -0.45
N GLY A 438 -16.62 -5.76 -1.68
CA GLY A 438 -15.88 -4.71 -2.37
C GLY A 438 -14.51 -5.13 -2.92
N VAL A 439 -14.16 -6.42 -2.87
CA VAL A 439 -12.94 -6.97 -3.47
C VAL A 439 -13.27 -8.25 -4.23
N LEU A 440 -12.66 -8.42 -5.40
CA LEU A 440 -12.75 -9.64 -6.19
C LEU A 440 -11.39 -10.03 -6.72
N SER A 441 -11.01 -11.31 -6.59
CA SER A 441 -9.81 -11.85 -7.24
C SER A 441 -9.93 -11.81 -8.77
N ALA A 442 -8.80 -11.78 -9.49
CA ALA A 442 -8.81 -11.88 -10.95
C ALA A 442 -9.54 -13.14 -11.45
N ASN A 443 -9.38 -14.27 -10.74
CA ASN A 443 -10.11 -15.51 -11.02
C ASN A 443 -11.64 -15.33 -10.92
N GLU A 444 -12.14 -14.66 -9.88
CA GLU A 444 -13.58 -14.38 -9.73
C GLU A 444 -14.11 -13.42 -10.79
N ILE A 445 -13.34 -12.39 -11.14
CA ILE A 445 -13.71 -11.44 -12.20
C ILE A 445 -13.78 -12.15 -13.56
N ASN A 446 -12.81 -13.02 -13.85
CA ASN A 446 -12.83 -13.87 -15.04
C ASN A 446 -14.08 -14.76 -15.10
N LYS A 447 -14.55 -15.29 -13.96
CA LYS A 447 -15.80 -16.07 -13.89
C LYS A 447 -17.03 -15.18 -14.16
N ILE A 448 -17.08 -13.97 -13.60
CA ILE A 448 -18.17 -13.00 -13.87
C ILE A 448 -18.25 -12.68 -15.37
N ILE A 449 -17.11 -12.43 -16.02
CA ILE A 449 -17.04 -12.17 -17.46
C ILE A 449 -17.55 -13.37 -18.26
N LYS A 450 -17.08 -14.59 -17.94
CA LYS A 450 -17.55 -15.84 -18.59
C LYS A 450 -19.06 -16.06 -18.43
N ASN A 451 -19.65 -15.57 -17.34
CA ASN A 451 -21.08 -15.65 -17.06
C ASN A 451 -21.91 -14.48 -17.62
N GLY A 452 -21.33 -13.64 -18.49
CA GLY A 452 -22.05 -12.58 -19.21
C GLY A 452 -21.86 -11.17 -18.63
N GLY A 453 -20.90 -10.98 -17.72
CA GLY A 453 -20.47 -9.65 -17.29
C GLY A 453 -20.04 -8.79 -18.48
N LYS A 454 -20.44 -7.52 -18.49
CA LYS A 454 -20.14 -6.58 -19.57
C LYS A 454 -18.86 -5.83 -19.26
N MET A 455 -17.91 -5.86 -20.19
CA MET A 455 -16.65 -5.14 -20.07
C MET A 455 -16.66 -3.83 -20.85
N LYS A 456 -16.08 -2.78 -20.25
CA LYS A 456 -15.79 -1.51 -20.89
C LYS A 456 -14.39 -1.06 -20.44
N ILE A 457 -13.55 -0.69 -21.40
CA ILE A 457 -12.25 -0.12 -21.07
C ILE A 457 -12.38 1.37 -20.71
N ASP A 458 -11.67 1.78 -19.68
CA ASP A 458 -11.30 3.17 -19.43
C ASP A 458 -9.85 3.35 -19.91
N GLU A 459 -9.68 3.92 -21.11
CA GLU A 459 -8.36 4.06 -21.76
C GLU A 459 -7.47 5.07 -21.04
N GLU A 460 -8.04 6.10 -20.40
CA GLU A 460 -7.29 7.11 -19.66
C GLU A 460 -6.76 6.52 -18.35
N ALA A 461 -7.62 5.82 -17.60
CA ALA A 461 -7.21 5.13 -16.38
C ALA A 461 -6.40 3.85 -16.66
N ALA A 462 -6.38 3.37 -17.91
CA ALA A 462 -5.80 2.08 -18.30
C ALA A 462 -6.30 0.93 -17.41
N VAL A 463 -7.62 0.77 -17.32
CA VAL A 463 -8.28 -0.32 -16.59
C VAL A 463 -9.51 -0.86 -17.35
N GLN A 464 -9.92 -2.08 -17.01
CA GLN A 464 -11.22 -2.60 -17.42
C GLN A 464 -12.25 -2.38 -16.31
N ILE A 465 -13.43 -1.95 -16.71
CA ILE A 465 -14.63 -1.90 -15.88
C ILE A 465 -15.53 -3.06 -16.28
N VAL A 466 -15.90 -3.92 -15.33
CA VAL A 466 -16.85 -5.00 -15.53
C VAL A 466 -18.12 -4.73 -14.74
N THR A 467 -19.27 -4.89 -15.39
CA THR A 467 -20.59 -4.70 -14.77
C THR A 467 -21.46 -5.94 -14.92
N TRP A 468 -22.19 -6.29 -13.87
CA TRP A 468 -23.08 -7.45 -13.84
C TRP A 468 -24.27 -7.22 -12.90
N ASP A 469 -25.25 -8.13 -12.89
CA ASP A 469 -26.43 -8.10 -12.01
C ASP A 469 -27.12 -6.73 -11.91
N SER A 470 -27.20 -6.00 -13.04
CA SER A 470 -27.75 -4.64 -13.19
C SER A 470 -27.01 -3.48 -12.51
N ASN A 471 -26.36 -3.70 -11.36
CA ASN A 471 -25.72 -2.61 -10.61
C ASN A 471 -24.43 -3.01 -9.89
N GLN A 472 -23.86 -4.18 -10.17
CA GLN A 472 -22.54 -4.53 -9.63
C GLN A 472 -21.46 -4.04 -10.60
N TRP A 473 -20.36 -3.56 -10.06
CA TRP A 473 -19.28 -2.90 -10.79
C TRP A 473 -17.93 -3.32 -10.20
N VAL A 474 -16.92 -3.55 -11.04
CA VAL A 474 -15.53 -3.77 -10.61
C VAL A 474 -14.57 -3.15 -11.61
N SER A 475 -13.54 -2.44 -11.12
CA SER A 475 -12.37 -2.07 -11.92
C SER A 475 -11.24 -3.05 -11.67
N TRP A 476 -10.57 -3.50 -12.72
CA TRP A 476 -9.44 -4.42 -12.63
C TRP A 476 -8.53 -4.32 -13.87
N ASP A 477 -7.46 -5.11 -13.88
CA ASP A 477 -6.51 -5.19 -14.97
C ASP A 477 -6.64 -6.49 -15.78
N ASP A 478 -6.74 -6.38 -17.11
CA ASP A 478 -6.68 -7.50 -18.05
C ASP A 478 -5.36 -7.50 -18.85
N ALA A 479 -5.23 -8.43 -19.79
CA ALA A 479 -4.04 -8.51 -20.65
C ALA A 479 -3.73 -7.21 -21.41
N LYS A 480 -4.75 -6.45 -21.83
CA LYS A 480 -4.57 -5.20 -22.57
C LYS A 480 -4.07 -4.10 -21.64
N THR A 481 -4.69 -3.93 -20.47
CA THR A 481 -4.33 -2.85 -19.53
C THR A 481 -3.01 -3.13 -18.81
N LEU A 482 -2.70 -4.39 -18.49
CA LEU A 482 -1.38 -4.78 -18.01
C LEU A 482 -0.29 -4.45 -19.03
N LYS A 483 -0.56 -4.61 -20.33
CA LYS A 483 0.37 -4.18 -21.37
C LYS A 483 0.55 -2.66 -21.40
N MET A 484 -0.52 -1.88 -21.25
CA MET A 484 -0.43 -0.41 -21.18
C MET A 484 0.43 0.03 -19.99
N LYS A 485 0.24 -0.59 -18.82
CA LYS A 485 1.03 -0.33 -17.61
C LYS A 485 2.49 -0.76 -17.75
N LEU A 486 2.76 -1.91 -18.37
CA LEU A 486 4.12 -2.36 -18.66
C LEU A 486 4.82 -1.40 -19.64
N ASP A 487 4.12 -0.95 -20.67
CA ASP A 487 4.63 0.04 -21.62
C ASP A 487 4.97 1.36 -20.89
N TYR A 488 4.08 1.84 -20.02
CA TYR A 488 4.32 3.01 -19.18
C TYR A 488 5.54 2.83 -18.27
N ALA A 489 5.70 1.69 -17.59
CA ALA A 489 6.84 1.40 -16.73
C ALA A 489 8.17 1.46 -17.51
N ASN A 490 8.17 0.93 -18.73
CA ASN A 490 9.33 0.97 -19.62
C ASN A 490 9.67 2.38 -20.11
N GLU A 491 8.64 3.18 -20.44
CA GLU A 491 8.80 4.58 -20.82
C GLU A 491 9.34 5.45 -19.70
N HIS A 492 9.17 5.03 -18.44
CA HIS A 492 9.62 5.74 -17.24
C HIS A 492 10.87 5.14 -16.58
N CYS A 493 11.62 4.32 -17.32
CA CYS A 493 12.88 3.72 -16.85
C CYS A 493 12.73 2.85 -15.59
N LEU A 494 11.52 2.38 -15.27
CA LEU A 494 11.30 1.61 -14.05
C LEU A 494 12.06 0.30 -14.10
N GLY A 495 12.54 -0.14 -12.94
CA GLY A 495 13.37 -1.33 -12.79
C GLY A 495 12.60 -2.64 -12.63
N GLY A 496 11.27 -2.60 -12.65
CA GLY A 496 10.45 -3.78 -12.49
C GLY A 496 8.96 -3.52 -12.36
N THR A 497 8.22 -4.61 -12.31
CA THR A 497 6.82 -4.64 -11.83
C THR A 497 6.67 -5.69 -10.74
N MET A 498 5.81 -5.46 -9.74
CA MET A 498 5.33 -6.50 -8.83
C MET A 498 3.84 -6.72 -8.98
N VAL A 499 3.39 -7.91 -8.60
CA VAL A 499 1.97 -8.26 -8.58
C VAL A 499 1.51 -8.56 -7.14
N TRP A 500 0.40 -7.94 -6.76
CA TRP A 500 -0.36 -8.29 -5.56
C TRP A 500 -1.70 -8.89 -5.98
N ALA A 501 -1.96 -10.18 -5.81
CA ALA A 501 -1.04 -11.24 -5.40
C ALA A 501 -1.13 -12.45 -6.34
N ILE A 502 -0.10 -13.30 -6.32
CA ILE A 502 0.03 -14.46 -7.21
C ILE A 502 -1.20 -15.36 -7.13
N ASP A 503 -1.68 -15.64 -5.91
CA ASP A 503 -2.76 -16.57 -5.63
C ASP A 503 -4.18 -16.01 -5.89
N LEU A 504 -4.29 -14.76 -6.36
CA LEU A 504 -5.55 -14.16 -6.82
C LEU A 504 -5.77 -14.36 -8.34
N ASP A 505 -4.74 -14.82 -9.05
CA ASP A 505 -4.76 -15.17 -10.48
C ASP A 505 -4.89 -16.69 -10.68
N ASP A 506 -5.40 -17.09 -11.84
CA ASP A 506 -5.46 -18.48 -12.30
C ASP A 506 -4.30 -18.81 -13.28
N GLY A 507 -3.29 -17.95 -13.33
CA GLY A 507 -2.14 -18.00 -14.23
C GLY A 507 -2.33 -17.21 -15.52
N THR A 508 -3.54 -16.71 -15.78
CA THR A 508 -3.84 -16.00 -17.04
C THR A 508 -3.22 -14.61 -17.07
N LEU A 509 -3.24 -13.87 -15.96
CA LEU A 509 -2.67 -12.52 -15.91
C LEU A 509 -1.14 -12.55 -15.92
N ILE A 510 -0.50 -13.47 -15.20
CA ILE A 510 0.96 -13.58 -15.26
C ILE A 510 1.45 -14.01 -16.65
N GLU A 511 0.71 -14.89 -17.35
CA GLU A 511 1.04 -15.22 -18.74
C GLU A 511 0.87 -14.01 -19.65
N ALA A 512 -0.18 -13.21 -19.47
CA ALA A 512 -0.38 -11.98 -20.22
C ALA A 512 0.74 -10.96 -19.98
N LEU A 513 1.13 -10.74 -18.73
CA LEU A 513 2.27 -9.91 -18.35
C LEU A 513 3.57 -10.44 -18.98
N GLY A 514 3.76 -11.76 -18.92
CA GLY A 514 4.84 -12.49 -19.59
C GLY A 514 4.97 -12.21 -21.08
N LYS A 515 3.85 -12.23 -21.80
CA LYS A 515 3.78 -11.93 -23.24
C LYS A 515 4.10 -10.47 -23.58
N GLY A 516 3.93 -9.56 -22.63
CA GLY A 516 4.30 -8.14 -22.76
C GLY A 516 5.80 -7.88 -22.66
N MET A 517 6.56 -8.81 -22.05
CA MET A 517 8.00 -8.68 -21.82
C MET A 517 8.83 -9.19 -23.01
N LYS A 518 10.06 -8.67 -23.16
CA LYS A 518 11.11 -9.26 -24.01
C LYS A 518 11.84 -10.41 -23.32
N ARG A 519 11.90 -10.41 -21.99
CA ARG A 519 12.46 -11.53 -21.23
C ARG A 519 11.65 -12.79 -21.52
N LYS A 520 12.32 -13.82 -22.05
CA LYS A 520 11.70 -15.12 -22.30
C LYS A 520 11.31 -15.78 -20.99
N LYS A 521 10.22 -16.55 -21.00
CA LYS A 521 9.85 -17.44 -19.90
C LYS A 521 11.02 -18.38 -19.58
N SER A 522 11.47 -18.38 -18.34
CA SER A 522 12.53 -19.26 -17.88
C SER A 522 12.09 -20.73 -17.96
N PRO A 523 12.99 -21.67 -18.31
CA PRO A 523 12.70 -23.10 -18.21
C PRO A 523 12.32 -23.47 -16.78
N VAL A 524 11.35 -24.37 -16.65
CA VAL A 524 10.90 -24.91 -15.36
C VAL A 524 11.12 -26.42 -15.37
N SER A 525 11.91 -26.91 -14.42
CA SER A 525 12.17 -28.32 -14.21
C SER A 525 11.09 -28.93 -13.30
N PRO A 526 10.71 -30.21 -13.50
CA PRO A 526 9.82 -30.88 -12.58
C PRO A 526 10.44 -30.92 -11.17
N PRO A 527 9.62 -30.92 -10.11
CA PRO A 527 10.13 -31.01 -8.74
C PRO A 527 11.01 -32.26 -8.60
N PRO A 528 12.15 -32.16 -7.90
CA PRO A 528 13.04 -33.30 -7.71
C PRO A 528 12.25 -34.44 -7.06
N LYS A 529 12.39 -35.64 -7.62
CA LYS A 529 11.82 -36.84 -7.00
C LYS A 529 12.41 -36.95 -5.60
N VAL A 530 11.57 -36.95 -4.57
CA VAL A 530 11.98 -37.27 -3.21
C VAL A 530 12.43 -38.74 -3.22
N VAL A 531 13.71 -38.98 -3.49
CA VAL A 531 14.30 -40.29 -3.26
C VAL A 531 14.37 -40.39 -1.74
N SER A 532 13.59 -41.31 -1.16
CA SER A 532 13.71 -41.64 0.25
C SER A 532 15.11 -42.20 0.50
N CYS A 533 16.06 -41.33 0.79
CA CYS A 533 17.37 -41.71 1.27
C CYS A 533 17.20 -42.21 2.70
N PHE A 534 16.75 -43.46 2.84
CA PHE A 534 17.05 -44.46 3.87
C PHE A 534 16.12 -45.64 3.55
N GLY A 535 16.72 -46.76 3.16
CA GLY A 535 15.99 -48.00 2.92
C GLY A 535 15.17 -48.35 4.16
N THR A 536 13.95 -48.83 3.94
CA THR A 536 13.16 -49.55 4.92
C THR A 536 13.91 -50.84 5.27
N GLY A 537 14.96 -50.74 6.08
CA GLY A 537 15.51 -51.87 6.80
C GLY A 537 14.51 -52.22 7.89
N ASN A 538 13.86 -53.37 7.76
CA ASN A 538 13.12 -53.99 8.85
C ASN A 538 14.06 -54.12 10.06
N ILE A 539 13.91 -53.28 11.05
CA ILE A 539 14.37 -53.57 12.41
C ILE A 539 13.21 -54.33 13.05
N GLU A 540 13.34 -55.66 13.09
CA GLU A 540 12.44 -56.53 13.83
C GLU A 540 12.41 -56.11 15.31
N LYS A 541 11.22 -56.21 15.88
CA LYS A 541 10.79 -55.54 17.10
C LYS A 541 10.99 -56.41 18.35
N ASP A 542 12.06 -57.19 18.40
CA ASP A 542 12.42 -58.02 19.55
C ASP A 542 13.91 -57.86 19.87
N GLU A 543 14.25 -56.73 20.50
CA GLU A 543 15.34 -56.53 21.47
C GLU A 543 15.50 -55.01 21.69
N LEU A 544 14.70 -54.47 22.61
CA LEU A 544 15.00 -53.28 23.43
C LEU A 544 14.02 -53.16 24.60
#